data_AF-A0AA44JAJ9-F1
#
_entry.id   AF-A0AA44JAJ9-F1
#
_cell.length_a   1.000
_cell.length_b   1.000
_cell.length_c   1.000
_cell.angle_alpha   90.00
_cell.angle_beta   90.00
_cell.angle_gamma   90.00
#
_symmetry.space_group_name_H-M   'P 1'
#
loop_
_entity.id
_entity.type
_entity.pdbx_description
1 polymer ?
#
loop_
_entity_poly.entity_id
_entity_poly.type
_entity_poly.pdbx_seq_one_letter_code
_entity_poly.pdbx_strand_id
1 'polypeptide(L)'
;MSTERDAQIVNINVLRHNLDLMSMYELNTFMAAVTAARDALTGVENQPRCTGKAMHEVDDLVDGFNRIISMVDGVAKGAKPQTKQEAVIRAVLIMHNETQFHDEFESIEDCFLALKADMAPFREGGAA
;
A
#
# COMPACT_ATOMS: atom_id res chain seq x y z
N MET A 1 -0.94 14.20 -26.46
CA MET A 1 -0.71 12.81 -26.00
C MET A 1 0.63 12.58 -25.30
N SER A 2 1.78 13.15 -25.72
CA SER A 2 3.03 12.98 -24.93
C SER A 2 3.00 13.78 -23.62
N THR A 3 2.59 15.04 -23.65
CA THR A 3 2.60 15.94 -22.48
C THR A 3 1.75 15.48 -21.30
N GLU A 4 0.56 14.93 -21.53
CA GLU A 4 -0.31 14.40 -20.46
C GLU A 4 0.27 13.14 -19.82
N ARG A 5 0.84 12.24 -20.63
CA ARG A 5 1.53 11.05 -20.13
C ARG A 5 2.77 11.41 -19.33
N ASP A 6 3.56 12.38 -19.82
CA ASP A 6 4.77 12.84 -19.15
C ASP A 6 4.42 13.49 -17.79
N ALA A 7 3.35 14.29 -17.73
CA ALA A 7 2.84 14.86 -16.48
C ALA A 7 2.38 13.79 -15.48
N GLN A 8 1.70 12.74 -15.95
CA GLN A 8 1.31 11.61 -15.10
C GLN A 8 2.52 10.87 -14.52
N ILE A 9 3.55 10.60 -15.34
CA ILE A 9 4.79 9.95 -14.90
C ILE A 9 5.48 10.80 -13.82
N VAL A 10 5.58 12.11 -14.03
CA VAL A 10 6.17 13.02 -13.04
C VAL A 10 5.39 12.98 -11.73
N ASN A 11 4.06 13.06 -11.79
CA ASN A 11 3.21 13.02 -10.58
C ASN A 11 3.39 11.70 -9.81
N ILE A 12 3.41 10.56 -10.50
CA ILE A 12 3.64 9.25 -9.88
C ILE A 12 5.02 9.21 -9.21
N ASN A 13 6.06 9.70 -9.88
CA ASN A 13 7.42 9.70 -9.33
C ASN A 13 7.55 10.62 -8.11
N VAL A 14 6.91 11.79 -8.13
CA VAL A 14 6.87 12.72 -7.00
C VAL A 14 6.13 12.09 -5.82
N LEU A 15 4.97 11.48 -6.04
CA LEU A 15 4.21 10.82 -4.99
C LEU A 15 5.00 9.66 -4.38
N ARG A 16 5.56 8.78 -5.22
CA ARG A 16 6.41 7.67 -4.76
C ARG A 16 7.60 8.16 -3.93
N HIS A 17 8.30 9.19 -4.40
CA HIS A 17 9.41 9.78 -3.67
C HIS A 17 8.99 10.30 -2.29
N ASN A 18 7.84 10.98 -2.19
CA ASN A 18 7.35 11.46 -0.89
C ASN A 18 6.98 10.30 0.05
N LEU A 19 6.43 9.20 -0.49
CA LEU A 19 6.15 7.99 0.30
C LEU A 19 7.44 7.32 0.78
N ASP A 20 8.50 7.28 -0.05
CA ASP A 20 9.82 6.74 0.32
C ASP A 20 10.50 7.53 1.46
N LEU A 21 10.13 8.81 1.64
CA LEU A 21 10.67 9.67 2.71
C LEU A 21 9.94 9.49 4.05
N MET A 22 8.78 8.83 4.07
CA MET A 22 8.03 8.58 5.30
C MET A 22 8.72 7.50 6.14
N SER A 23 8.66 7.64 7.46
CA SER A 23 8.95 6.52 8.36
C SER A 23 7.96 5.38 8.13
N MET A 24 8.34 4.14 8.44
CA MET A 24 7.43 3.00 8.29
C MET A 24 6.13 3.16 9.09
N TYR A 25 6.18 3.81 10.26
CA TYR A 25 4.98 4.10 11.05
C TYR A 25 4.03 5.09 10.35
N GLU A 26 4.58 6.16 9.76
CA GLU A 26 3.81 7.11 8.96
C GLU A 26 3.22 6.43 7.73
N LEU A 27 4.00 5.60 7.05
CA LEU A 27 3.56 4.85 5.88
C LEU A 27 2.41 3.89 6.21
N ASN A 28 2.47 3.21 7.37
CA ASN A 28 1.39 2.36 7.87
C ASN A 28 0.13 3.14 8.23
N THR A 29 0.29 4.28 8.89
CA THR A 29 -0.84 5.16 9.23
C THR A 29 -1.51 5.70 7.96
N PHE A 30 -0.70 6.08 6.97
CA PHE A 30 -1.18 6.53 5.67
C PHE A 30 -1.92 5.43 4.91
N MET A 31 -1.36 4.21 4.87
CA MET A 31 -2.03 3.04 4.26
C MET A 31 -3.39 2.77 4.89
N ALA A 32 -3.47 2.79 6.23
CA ALA A 32 -4.73 2.58 6.94
C ALA A 32 -5.76 3.67 6.60
N ALA A 33 -5.35 4.94 6.53
CA ALA A 33 -6.23 6.06 6.19
C ALA A 33 -6.76 5.95 4.75
N VAL A 34 -5.88 5.64 3.79
CA VAL A 34 -6.24 5.46 2.38
C VAL A 34 -7.18 4.27 2.19
N THR A 35 -6.89 3.15 2.85
CA THR A 35 -7.73 1.95 2.83
C THR A 35 -9.13 2.25 3.38
N ALA A 36 -9.20 2.94 4.53
CA ALA A 36 -10.49 3.31 5.13
C ALA A 36 -11.31 4.25 4.23
N ALA A 37 -10.65 5.20 3.54
CA ALA A 37 -11.30 6.09 2.60
C ALA A 37 -11.86 5.33 1.38
N ARG A 38 -11.09 4.39 0.82
CA ARG A 38 -11.54 3.50 -0.25
C ARG A 38 -12.75 2.69 0.20
N ASP A 39 -12.68 2.02 1.35
CA ASP A 39 -13.75 1.15 1.85
C ASP A 39 -15.05 1.94 2.09
N ALA A 40 -14.94 3.17 2.59
CA ALA A 40 -16.08 4.06 2.73
C ALA A 40 -16.72 4.39 1.37
N LEU A 41 -15.92 4.62 0.32
CA LEU A 41 -16.41 4.88 -1.04
C LEU A 41 -17.02 3.65 -1.69
N THR A 42 -16.43 2.46 -1.54
CA THR A 42 -17.04 1.20 -1.97
C THR A 42 -18.38 0.97 -1.27
N GLY A 43 -18.50 1.37 0.01
CA GLY A 43 -19.77 1.38 0.72
C GLY A 43 -20.83 2.34 0.13
N VAL A 44 -20.39 3.45 -0.50
CA VAL A 44 -21.26 4.38 -1.23
C VAL A 44 -21.68 3.82 -2.59
N GLU A 45 -20.74 3.22 -3.32
CA GLU A 45 -20.97 2.57 -4.62
C GLU A 45 -22.10 1.53 -4.54
N ASN A 46 -22.09 0.72 -3.46
CA ASN A 46 -23.08 -0.32 -3.23
C ASN A 46 -24.47 0.20 -2.80
N GLN A 47 -24.69 1.52 -2.69
CA GLN A 47 -26.00 2.06 -2.35
C GLN A 47 -26.93 2.11 -3.56
N PRO A 48 -28.23 1.75 -3.43
CA PRO A 48 -29.19 1.72 -4.55
C PRO A 48 -29.36 3.06 -5.30
N ARG A 49 -28.95 4.17 -4.68
CA ARG A 49 -29.03 5.53 -5.22
C ARG A 49 -27.76 5.99 -5.94
N CYS A 50 -26.64 5.27 -5.81
CA CYS A 50 -25.41 5.57 -6.51
C CYS A 50 -25.51 5.04 -7.95
N THR A 51 -25.91 5.90 -8.89
CA THR A 51 -26.18 5.50 -10.27
C THR A 51 -25.68 6.56 -11.25
N GLY A 52 -25.51 6.18 -12.53
CA GLY A 52 -25.11 7.08 -13.60
C GLY A 52 -23.78 7.77 -13.31
N LYS A 53 -23.73 9.10 -13.44
CA LYS A 53 -22.51 9.90 -13.27
C LYS A 53 -21.88 9.75 -11.87
N ALA A 54 -22.70 9.65 -10.83
CA ALA A 54 -22.21 9.53 -9.45
C ALA A 54 -21.49 8.19 -9.23
N MET A 55 -21.98 7.12 -9.85
CA MET A 55 -21.32 5.81 -9.80
C MET A 55 -19.94 5.88 -10.46
N HIS A 56 -19.83 6.47 -11.65
CA HIS A 56 -18.55 6.63 -12.34
C HIS A 56 -17.55 7.49 -11.56
N GLU A 57 -17.99 8.59 -10.95
CA GLU A 57 -17.11 9.43 -10.13
C GLU A 57 -16.60 8.70 -8.87
N VAL A 58 -17.45 7.84 -8.26
CA VAL A 58 -17.03 7.00 -7.11
C VAL A 58 -16.06 5.92 -7.55
N ASP A 59 -16.32 5.26 -8.68
CA ASP A 59 -15.44 4.25 -9.28
C ASP A 59 -14.04 4.83 -9.60
N ASP A 60 -13.99 6.00 -10.24
CA ASP A 60 -12.74 6.73 -10.52
C ASP A 60 -11.94 7.04 -9.24
N LEU A 61 -12.63 7.39 -8.15
CA LEU A 61 -12.00 7.65 -6.85
C LEU A 61 -11.49 6.36 -6.18
N VAL A 62 -12.27 5.27 -6.22
CA VAL A 62 -11.87 3.96 -5.71
C VAL A 62 -10.62 3.47 -6.45
N ASP A 63 -10.60 3.59 -7.77
CA ASP A 63 -9.43 3.31 -8.61
C ASP A 63 -8.22 4.18 -8.25
N GLY A 64 -8.44 5.47 -7.99
CA GLY A 64 -7.41 6.38 -7.52
C GLY A 64 -6.79 5.92 -6.19
N PHE A 65 -7.61 5.52 -5.22
CA PHE A 65 -7.11 4.99 -3.95
C PHE A 65 -6.41 3.65 -4.09
N ASN A 66 -6.91 2.73 -4.93
CA ASN A 66 -6.24 1.46 -5.22
C ASN A 66 -4.83 1.69 -5.79
N ARG A 67 -4.66 2.67 -6.70
CA ARG A 67 -3.32 3.05 -7.20
C ARG A 67 -2.41 3.58 -6.10
N ILE A 68 -2.93 4.35 -5.15
CA ILE A 68 -2.15 4.83 -4.00
C ILE A 68 -1.72 3.66 -3.11
N ILE A 69 -2.62 2.70 -2.83
CA ILE A 69 -2.32 1.50 -2.06
C ILE A 69 -1.20 0.69 -2.74
N SER A 70 -1.29 0.46 -4.06
CA SER A 70 -0.23 -0.23 -4.81
C SER A 70 1.10 0.51 -4.80
N MET A 71 1.10 1.86 -4.79
CA MET A 71 2.33 2.64 -4.64
C MET A 71 2.95 2.44 -3.26
N VAL A 72 2.15 2.47 -2.19
CA VAL A 72 2.62 2.21 -0.82
C VAL A 72 3.19 0.81 -0.68
N ASP A 73 2.55 -0.21 -1.27
CA ASP A 73 3.08 -1.57 -1.32
C ASP A 73 4.44 -1.63 -2.02
N GLY A 74 4.58 -0.99 -3.17
CA GLY A 74 5.84 -0.92 -3.90
C GLY A 74 6.98 -0.27 -3.09
N VAL A 75 6.66 0.74 -2.28
CA VAL A 75 7.60 1.37 -1.33
C VAL A 75 7.95 0.39 -0.20
N ALA A 76 6.96 -0.26 0.41
CA ALA A 76 7.16 -1.22 1.49
C ALA A 76 8.03 -2.41 1.06
N LYS A 77 7.80 -2.97 -0.13
CA LYS A 77 8.61 -4.07 -0.70
C LYS A 77 10.08 -3.69 -0.84
N GLY A 78 10.37 -2.44 -1.23
CA GLY A 78 11.74 -1.92 -1.35
C GLY A 78 12.38 -1.42 -0.05
N ALA A 79 11.59 -1.21 1.00
CA ALA A 79 12.07 -0.67 2.27
C ALA A 79 13.00 -1.66 3.00
N LYS A 80 14.00 -1.12 3.69
CA LYS A 80 14.94 -1.88 4.53
C LYS A 80 14.73 -1.50 6.00
N PRO A 81 13.99 -2.29 6.79
CA PRO A 81 13.72 -1.96 8.18
C PRO A 81 15.01 -1.96 9.00
N GLN A 82 15.20 -0.94 9.83
CA GLN A 82 16.37 -0.79 10.71
C GLN A 82 16.09 -1.32 12.12
N THR A 83 14.82 -1.39 12.50
CA THR A 83 14.38 -1.91 13.80
C THR A 83 13.42 -3.09 13.64
N LYS A 84 13.30 -3.90 14.69
CA LYS A 84 12.30 -4.98 14.77
C LYS A 84 10.87 -4.46 14.54
N GLN A 85 10.57 -3.26 15.04
CA GLN A 85 9.23 -2.68 14.90
C GLN A 85 8.95 -2.27 13.46
N GLU A 86 9.93 -1.70 12.76
CA GLU A 86 9.83 -1.40 11.33
C GLU A 86 9.70 -2.67 10.48
N ALA A 87 10.39 -3.75 10.83
CA ALA A 87 10.27 -5.04 10.15
C ALA A 87 8.85 -5.63 10.25
N VAL A 88 8.25 -5.54 11.44
CA VAL A 88 6.85 -5.94 11.64
C VAL A 88 5.91 -5.07 10.83
N ILE A 89 6.10 -3.75 10.83
CA ILE A 89 5.26 -2.81 10.09
C ILE A 89 5.36 -3.05 8.58
N ARG A 90 6.57 -3.24 8.05
CA ARG A 90 6.79 -3.57 6.63
C ARG A 90 6.03 -4.83 6.24
N ALA A 91 6.11 -5.89 7.05
CA ALA A 91 5.38 -7.12 6.76
C ALA A 91 3.86 -6.91 6.76
N VAL A 92 3.32 -6.13 7.71
CA VAL A 92 1.89 -5.77 7.72
C VAL A 92 1.50 -5.02 6.45
N LEU A 93 2.30 -4.04 6.02
CA LEU A 93 2.05 -3.27 4.80
C LEU A 93 2.01 -4.16 3.54
N ILE A 94 2.95 -5.10 3.41
CA ILE A 94 3.02 -6.01 2.26
C ILE A 94 1.84 -7.00 2.30
N MET A 95 1.58 -7.62 3.46
CA MET A 95 0.47 -8.57 3.63
C MET A 95 -0.89 -7.92 3.34
N HIS A 96 -1.08 -6.66 3.72
CA HIS A 96 -2.32 -5.92 3.47
C HIS A 96 -2.65 -5.83 1.98
N ASN A 97 -1.62 -5.63 1.14
CA ASN A 97 -1.82 -5.56 -0.31
C ASN A 97 -2.00 -6.95 -0.92
N GLU A 98 -1.16 -7.92 -0.56
CA GLU A 98 -1.25 -9.29 -1.10
C GLU A 98 -2.60 -9.94 -0.80
N THR A 99 -3.13 -9.79 0.41
CA THR A 99 -4.44 -10.35 0.79
C THR A 99 -5.64 -9.63 0.16
N GLN A 100 -5.46 -8.42 -0.37
CA GLN A 100 -6.52 -7.65 -1.01
C GLN A 100 -6.58 -7.81 -2.53
N PHE A 101 -5.44 -8.03 -3.19
CA PHE A 101 -5.35 -8.06 -4.65
C PHE A 101 -4.99 -9.43 -5.23
N HIS A 102 -4.46 -10.34 -4.42
CA HIS A 102 -4.01 -11.66 -4.86
C HIS A 102 -4.68 -12.76 -4.01
N ASP A 103 -5.68 -13.43 -4.58
CA ASP A 103 -6.37 -14.59 -3.97
C ASP A 103 -5.49 -15.86 -3.90
N GLU A 104 -4.20 -15.75 -4.23
CA GLU A 104 -3.30 -16.88 -4.37
C GLU A 104 -2.52 -17.11 -3.08
N PHE A 105 -2.67 -18.29 -2.47
CA PHE A 105 -1.93 -18.69 -1.26
C PHE A 105 -0.41 -18.57 -1.39
N GLU A 106 0.15 -18.60 -2.60
CA GLU A 106 1.58 -18.42 -2.89
C GLU A 106 2.08 -17.03 -2.50
N SER A 107 1.25 -15.98 -2.62
CA SER A 107 1.61 -14.60 -2.24
C SER A 107 1.83 -14.44 -0.73
N ILE A 108 1.11 -15.23 0.07
CA ILE A 108 1.21 -15.24 1.52
C ILE A 108 2.50 -15.92 1.97
N GLU A 109 2.92 -17.01 1.32
CA GLU A 109 4.20 -17.68 1.61
C GLU A 109 5.39 -16.75 1.36
N ASP A 110 5.39 -16.01 0.25
CA ASP A 110 6.41 -15.02 -0.07
C ASP A 110 6.48 -13.90 0.98
N CYS A 111 5.33 -13.45 1.49
CA CYS A 111 5.27 -12.51 2.62
C CYS A 111 5.93 -13.08 3.88
N PHE A 112 5.64 -14.33 4.23
CA PHE A 112 6.22 -14.99 5.40
C PHE A 112 7.74 -15.16 5.25
N LEU A 113 8.22 -15.51 4.06
CA LEU A 113 9.65 -15.61 3.77
C LEU A 113 10.35 -14.25 3.87
N ALA A 114 9.74 -13.19 3.32
CA ALA A 114 10.24 -11.82 3.45
C ALA A 114 10.31 -11.37 4.92
N LEU A 115 9.24 -11.60 5.70
CA LEU A 115 9.23 -11.31 7.14
C LEU A 115 10.30 -12.12 7.89
N LYS A 116 10.47 -13.40 7.56
CA LYS A 116 11.50 -14.23 8.19
C LYS A 116 12.91 -13.68 7.89
N ALA A 117 13.16 -13.22 6.67
CA ALA A 117 14.41 -12.59 6.27
C ALA A 117 14.64 -11.26 7.01
N ASP A 118 13.64 -10.39 7.07
CA ASP A 118 13.70 -9.12 7.82
C ASP A 118 13.96 -9.33 9.30
N MET A 119 13.41 -10.41 9.87
CA MET A 119 13.55 -10.74 11.28
C MET A 119 14.85 -11.47 11.60
N ALA A 120 15.54 -12.04 10.61
CA ALA A 120 16.77 -12.81 10.81
C ALA A 120 17.89 -12.00 11.49
N PRO A 121 18.18 -10.74 11.12
CA PRO A 121 19.15 -9.88 11.82
C PRO A 121 18.81 -9.63 13.30
N PHE A 122 17.55 -9.81 13.71
CA PHE A 122 17.08 -9.59 15.08
C PHE A 122 16.88 -10.89 15.88
N ARG A 123 17.15 -12.07 15.28
CA ARG A 123 16.90 -13.38 15.89
C ARG A 123 18.12 -13.98 16.60
N GLU A 124 19.35 -13.60 16.22
CA GLU A 124 20.57 -14.11 16.85
C GLU A 124 21.15 -13.10 17.87
N GLY A 125 20.60 -13.10 19.08
CA GLY A 125 21.21 -12.48 20.27
C GLY A 125 21.04 -10.96 20.42
N GLY A 126 20.25 -10.53 21.40
CA GLY A 126 20.15 -9.12 21.78
C GLY A 126 21.44 -8.54 22.38
N ALA A 127 21.79 -7.32 21.95
CA ALA A 127 22.59 -6.31 22.65
C ALA A 127 22.49 -5.02 21.79
N ALA A 128 22.02 -3.86 22.22
CA ALA A 128 21.57 -3.33 23.51
C ALA A 128 20.33 -2.44 23.31
#